data_AF-A0A1Q9N4A2-F1
#
_entry.id   AF-A0A1Q9N4A2-F1
#
_cell.length_a   1.000
_cell.length_b   1.000
_cell.length_c   1.000
_cell.angle_alpha   90.00
_cell.angle_beta   90.00
_cell.angle_gamma   90.00
#
_symmetry.space_group_name_H-M   'P 1'
#
loop_
_entity.id
_entity.type
_entity.pdbx_description
1 polymer ?
#
loop_
_entity_poly.entity_id
_entity_poly.type
_entity_poly.pdbx_seq_one_letter_code
_entity_poly.pdbx_strand_id
1 'polypeptide(L)'
;MEPHKHLIVSLIIGIIGYLISNDPLVLYLSTIFGSFPDFDHYFEFIHTSGLKKAFQLKEFYDSTHFLDSNRMILIFHSWEYVLIFLVVIITFNFNLLLVFVFLGYTSHIFLDQIGNYDLNKNFYFITVRIYHRFERTKLVKNEYHEITGSDRKIKKNNSD
;
A
#
# COMPACT_ATOMS: atom_id res chain seq x y z
N MET A 1 -1.16 4.10 -5.94
CA MET A 1 -0.49 3.89 -7.25
C MET A 1 -0.55 2.39 -7.54
N GLU A 2 -0.24 1.90 -8.74
CA GLU A 2 -0.30 0.45 -9.01
C GLU A 2 0.93 -0.27 -8.41
N PRO A 3 0.78 -1.49 -7.84
CA PRO A 3 1.86 -2.21 -7.16
C PRO A 3 3.16 -2.36 -7.97
N HIS A 4 3.05 -2.58 -9.29
CA HIS A 4 4.23 -2.74 -10.15
C HIS A 4 5.10 -1.47 -10.22
N LYS A 5 4.52 -0.28 -10.04
CA LYS A 5 5.26 0.98 -10.03
C LYS A 5 6.06 1.13 -8.74
N HIS A 6 5.50 0.70 -7.61
CA HIS A 6 6.20 0.66 -6.33
C HIS A 6 7.41 -0.27 -6.40
N LEU A 7 7.25 -1.46 -7.00
CA LEU A 7 8.34 -2.39 -7.24
C LEU A 7 9.46 -1.81 -8.12
N ILE A 8 9.12 -1.09 -9.18
CA ILE A 8 10.13 -0.44 -10.04
C ILE A 8 10.90 0.62 -9.24
N VAL A 9 10.21 1.46 -8.47
CA VAL A 9 10.85 2.50 -7.66
C VAL A 9 11.74 1.89 -6.57
N SER A 10 11.26 0.89 -5.85
CA SER A 10 12.04 0.21 -4.81
C SER A 10 13.26 -0.50 -5.38
N LEU A 11 13.13 -1.10 -6.57
CA LEU A 11 14.25 -1.70 -7.29
C LEU A 11 15.30 -0.65 -7.70
N ILE A 12 14.89 0.51 -8.20
CA ILE A 12 15.82 1.61 -8.55
C ILE A 12 16.58 2.07 -7.30
N ILE A 13 15.88 2.27 -6.18
CA ILE A 13 16.49 2.63 -4.89
C ILE A 13 17.51 1.57 -4.46
N GLY A 14 17.16 0.29 -4.61
CA GLY A 14 18.06 -0.81 -4.27
C GLY A 14 19.28 -0.92 -5.18
N ILE A 15 19.14 -0.68 -6.47
CA ILE A 15 20.27 -0.63 -7.42
C ILE A 15 21.22 0.49 -7.02
N ILE A 16 20.70 1.69 -6.75
CA ILE A 16 21.51 2.82 -6.29
C ILE A 16 22.24 2.47 -4.98
N GLY A 17 21.53 1.88 -4.02
CA GLY A 17 22.11 1.47 -2.75
C GLY A 17 23.20 0.41 -2.89
N TYR A 18 23.02 -0.57 -3.77
CA TYR A 18 24.05 -1.56 -4.09
C TYR A 18 25.28 -0.91 -4.72
N LEU A 19 25.11 0.00 -5.68
CA LEU A 19 26.24 0.68 -6.31
C LEU A 19 27.07 1.52 -5.32
N ILE A 20 26.45 2.05 -4.27
CA ILE A 20 27.14 2.84 -3.23
C ILE A 20 27.79 1.95 -2.17
N SER A 21 27.10 0.88 -1.75
CA SER A 21 27.54 0.02 -0.64
C SER A 21 28.41 -1.17 -1.07
N ASN A 22 28.30 -1.59 -2.33
CA ASN A 22 28.76 -2.87 -2.85
C ASN A 22 28.22 -4.08 -2.05
N ASP A 23 27.07 -3.93 -1.38
CA ASP A 23 26.42 -4.97 -0.58
C ASP A 23 25.09 -5.40 -1.23
N PRO A 24 24.98 -6.64 -1.73
CA PRO A 24 23.75 -7.12 -2.37
C PRO A 24 22.55 -7.16 -1.43
N LEU A 25 22.75 -7.22 -0.10
CA LEU A 25 21.65 -7.15 0.86
C LEU A 25 20.91 -5.81 0.77
N VAL A 26 21.61 -4.74 0.41
CA VAL A 26 21.00 -3.42 0.21
C VAL A 26 20.00 -3.45 -0.93
N LEU A 27 20.35 -4.06 -2.06
CA LEU A 27 19.44 -4.24 -3.20
C LEU A 27 18.21 -5.05 -2.80
N TYR A 28 18.42 -6.24 -2.24
CA TYR A 28 17.31 -7.15 -1.95
C TYR A 28 16.36 -6.58 -0.89
N LEU A 29 16.89 -6.09 0.23
CA LEU A 29 16.05 -5.65 1.34
C LEU A 29 15.34 -4.34 1.02
N SER A 30 15.98 -3.37 0.35
CA SER A 30 15.28 -2.13 -0.04
C SER A 30 14.17 -2.39 -1.06
N THR A 31 14.37 -3.32 -2.01
CA THR A 31 13.35 -3.71 -2.98
C THR A 31 12.18 -4.41 -2.28
N ILE A 32 12.47 -5.43 -1.45
CA ILE A 32 11.45 -6.21 -0.73
C ILE A 32 10.64 -5.30 0.20
N PHE A 33 11.31 -4.53 1.07
CA PHE A 33 10.62 -3.66 2.03
C PHE A 33 9.97 -2.46 1.37
N GLY A 34 10.46 -2.01 0.21
CA GLY A 34 9.82 -0.96 -0.57
C GLY A 34 8.54 -1.37 -1.27
N SER A 35 8.30 -2.67 -1.50
CA SER A 35 7.03 -3.18 -2.03
C SER A 35 6.20 -3.93 -0.99
N PHE A 36 6.74 -4.09 0.22
CA PHE A 36 6.08 -4.82 1.30
C PHE A 36 4.69 -4.27 1.68
N PRO A 37 4.43 -2.95 1.65
CA PRO A 37 3.08 -2.44 1.93
C PRO A 37 2.00 -3.07 1.05
N ASP A 38 2.28 -3.32 -0.24
CA ASP A 38 1.31 -3.88 -1.18
C ASP A 38 0.75 -5.25 -0.75
N PHE A 39 1.43 -5.98 0.15
CA PHE A 39 0.91 -7.22 0.71
C PHE A 39 -0.40 -7.03 1.50
N ASP A 40 -0.66 -5.83 2.01
CA ASP A 40 -1.95 -5.50 2.61
C ASP A 40 -3.11 -5.81 1.66
N HIS A 41 -2.97 -5.43 0.37
CA HIS A 41 -3.99 -5.67 -0.64
C HIS A 41 -4.17 -7.16 -0.93
N TYR A 42 -3.08 -7.94 -0.86
CA TYR A 42 -3.14 -9.38 -0.98
C TYR A 42 -3.90 -10.03 0.19
N PHE A 43 -3.64 -9.59 1.42
CA PHE A 43 -4.37 -10.09 2.60
C PHE A 43 -5.84 -9.68 2.59
N GLU A 44 -6.15 -8.45 2.19
CA GLU A 44 -7.52 -7.98 2.03
C GLU A 44 -8.27 -8.78 0.96
N PHE A 45 -7.61 -9.09 -0.17
CA PHE A 45 -8.17 -9.95 -1.20
C PHE A 45 -8.46 -11.36 -0.68
N ILE A 46 -7.52 -11.98 0.04
CA ILE A 46 -7.74 -13.30 0.66
C ILE A 46 -8.91 -13.24 1.65
N HIS A 47 -9.01 -12.18 2.46
CA HIS A 47 -10.08 -12.02 3.43
C HIS A 47 -11.45 -11.88 2.79
N THR A 48 -11.54 -11.15 1.68
CA THR A 48 -12.79 -10.84 0.99
C THR A 48 -13.23 -11.94 0.02
N SER A 49 -12.29 -12.48 -0.75
CA SER A 49 -12.55 -13.43 -1.85
C SER A 49 -12.27 -14.89 -1.46
N GLY A 50 -11.56 -15.12 -0.37
CA GLY A 50 -11.13 -16.45 0.07
C GLY A 50 -9.86 -16.94 -0.63
N LEU A 51 -9.14 -17.84 0.05
CA LEU A 51 -7.81 -18.32 -0.38
C LEU A 51 -7.80 -19.01 -1.75
N LYS A 52 -8.88 -19.73 -2.10
CA LYS A 52 -8.99 -20.43 -3.40
C LYS A 52 -8.96 -19.47 -4.59
N LYS A 53 -9.53 -18.28 -4.43
CA LYS A 53 -9.51 -17.23 -5.45
C LYS A 53 -8.17 -16.50 -5.53
N ALA A 54 -7.46 -16.39 -4.40
CA ALA A 54 -6.15 -15.75 -4.35
C ALA A 54 -5.06 -16.45 -5.18
N PHE A 55 -5.22 -17.75 -5.47
CA PHE A 55 -4.32 -18.46 -6.39
C PHE A 55 -4.62 -18.18 -7.86
N GLN A 56 -5.74 -17.55 -8.19
CA GLN A 56 -6.08 -17.14 -9.55
C GLN A 56 -5.65 -15.69 -9.75
N LEU A 57 -4.40 -15.47 -10.19
CA LEU A 57 -3.80 -14.14 -10.37
C LEU A 57 -4.70 -13.15 -11.15
N LYS A 58 -5.46 -13.65 -12.13
CA LYS A 58 -6.42 -12.82 -12.89
C LYS A 58 -7.51 -12.20 -12.02
N GLU A 59 -7.99 -12.90 -11.00
CA GLU A 59 -9.00 -12.38 -10.07
C GLU A 59 -8.39 -11.40 -9.06
N PHE A 60 -7.12 -11.58 -8.67
CA PHE A 60 -6.42 -10.63 -7.79
C PHE A 60 -6.28 -9.23 -8.41
N TYR A 61 -6.04 -9.17 -9.73
CA TYR A 61 -5.96 -7.91 -10.47
C TYR A 61 -7.33 -7.34 -10.86
N ASP A 62 -8.44 -8.06 -10.59
CA ASP A 62 -9.78 -7.51 -10.80
C ASP A 62 -10.14 -6.57 -9.64
N SER A 63 -10.13 -5.26 -9.95
CA SER A 63 -10.34 -4.19 -8.97
C SER A 63 -11.76 -4.15 -8.39
N THR A 64 -12.71 -4.91 -8.95
CA THR A 64 -14.10 -4.95 -8.48
C THR A 64 -14.23 -5.53 -7.08
N HIS A 65 -13.35 -6.45 -6.67
CA HIS A 65 -13.40 -7.08 -5.36
C HIS A 65 -13.12 -6.12 -4.20
N PHE A 66 -12.25 -5.13 -4.42
CA PHE A 66 -11.96 -4.10 -3.43
C PHE A 66 -13.13 -3.11 -3.27
N LEU A 67 -14.07 -3.07 -4.23
CA LEU A 67 -15.25 -2.24 -4.13
C LEU A 67 -16.33 -2.81 -3.20
N ASP A 68 -16.34 -4.13 -3.03
CA ASP A 68 -17.35 -4.85 -2.23
C ASP A 68 -17.01 -4.94 -0.75
N SER A 69 -15.75 -4.69 -0.38
CA SER A 69 -15.37 -4.63 1.04
C SER A 69 -15.82 -3.30 1.67
N ASN A 70 -16.58 -3.40 2.76
CA ASN A 70 -16.93 -2.27 3.62
C ASN A 70 -15.77 -1.79 4.51
N ARG A 71 -14.67 -2.55 4.56
CA ARG A 71 -13.49 -2.25 5.38
C ARG A 71 -12.24 -2.19 4.51
N MET A 72 -11.32 -1.31 4.87
CA MET A 72 -9.99 -1.21 4.23
C MET A 72 -8.91 -1.56 5.24
N ILE A 73 -8.51 -2.83 5.30
CA ILE A 73 -7.54 -3.32 6.30
C ILE A 73 -6.15 -3.28 5.68
N LEU A 74 -5.58 -2.07 5.62
CA LEU A 74 -4.20 -1.85 5.21
C LEU A 74 -3.39 -1.57 6.47
N ILE A 75 -2.61 -2.54 6.94
CA ILE A 75 -1.82 -2.39 8.16
C ILE A 75 -0.50 -1.72 7.81
N PHE A 76 0.23 -2.30 6.86
CA PHE A 76 1.59 -1.89 6.48
C PHE A 76 1.67 -0.58 5.70
N HIS A 77 0.57 -0.06 5.13
CA HIS A 77 0.56 1.26 4.50
C HIS A 77 0.50 2.41 5.53
N SER A 78 1.55 2.63 6.31
CA SER A 78 1.50 3.56 7.46
C SER A 78 2.72 4.46 7.63
N TRP A 79 2.48 5.76 7.84
CA TRP A 79 3.52 6.72 8.24
C TRP A 79 4.14 6.41 9.60
N GLU A 80 3.41 5.75 10.51
CA GLU A 80 3.93 5.34 11.82
C GLU A 80 5.13 4.38 11.67
N TYR A 81 5.15 3.51 10.66
CA TYR A 81 6.30 2.64 10.41
C TYR A 81 7.50 3.40 9.83
N VAL A 82 7.28 4.50 9.10
CA VAL A 82 8.37 5.41 8.68
C VAL A 82 9.07 5.98 9.91
N LEU A 83 8.31 6.41 10.94
CA LEU A 83 8.88 6.91 12.18
C LEU A 83 9.65 5.81 12.95
N ILE A 84 9.11 4.59 13.01
CA ILE A 84 9.78 3.45 13.62
C ILE A 84 11.10 3.16 12.92
N PHE A 85 11.12 3.08 11.58
CA PHE A 85 12.34 2.89 10.82
C PHE A 85 13.35 4.02 11.05
N LEU A 86 12.91 5.27 11.14
CA LEU A 86 13.80 6.40 11.41
C LEU A 86 14.49 6.26 12.78
N VAL A 87 13.76 5.88 13.82
CA VAL A 87 14.34 5.60 15.16
C VAL A 87 15.35 4.46 15.09
N VAL A 88 15.04 3.39 14.34
CA VAL A 88 15.96 2.27 14.13
C VAL A 88 17.24 2.76 13.42
N ILE A 89 17.13 3.51 12.33
CA ILE A 89 18.31 4.06 11.62
C ILE A 89 19.21 4.88 12.54
N ILE A 90 18.61 5.75 13.37
CA ILE A 90 19.36 6.59 14.32
C ILE A 90 20.07 5.71 15.35
N THR A 91 19.38 4.71 15.90
CA THR A 91 19.94 3.78 16.90
C THR A 91 21.13 2.99 16.37
N PHE A 92 21.11 2.67 15.08
CA PHE A 92 22.19 1.95 14.39
C PHE A 92 23.15 2.88 13.63
N ASN A 93 23.29 4.13 14.07
CA ASN A 93 24.25 5.11 13.56
C ASN A 93 24.21 5.27 12.03
N PHE A 94 23.01 5.36 11.46
CA PHE A 94 22.81 5.52 10.02
C PHE A 94 23.45 4.42 9.18
N ASN A 95 23.41 3.17 9.67
CA ASN A 95 23.82 2.01 8.89
C ASN A 95 23.18 2.04 7.48
N LEU A 96 24.03 1.92 6.46
CA LEU A 96 23.66 2.18 5.08
C LEU A 96 22.54 1.24 4.58
N LEU A 97 22.55 -0.02 5.00
CA LEU A 97 21.49 -0.98 4.68
C LEU A 97 20.13 -0.49 5.19
N LEU A 98 20.08 -0.06 6.45
CA LEU A 98 18.84 0.43 7.07
C LEU A 98 18.35 1.72 6.42
N VAL A 99 19.27 2.61 6.01
CA VAL A 99 18.93 3.84 5.27
C VAL A 99 18.22 3.51 3.95
N PHE A 100 18.75 2.58 3.16
CA PHE A 100 18.12 2.21 1.88
C PHE A 100 16.83 1.42 2.04
N VAL A 101 16.72 0.57 3.07
CA VAL A 101 15.44 -0.08 3.43
C VAL A 101 14.38 0.97 3.77
N PHE A 102 14.74 1.95 4.59
CA PHE A 102 13.87 3.07 4.92
C PHE A 102 13.48 3.90 3.70
N LEU A 103 14.43 4.20 2.80
CA LEU A 103 14.13 4.95 1.57
C LEU A 103 13.15 4.18 0.67
N GLY A 104 13.37 2.86 0.52
CA GLY A 104 12.45 1.99 -0.22
C GLY A 104 11.03 2.07 0.34
N TYR A 105 10.87 1.78 1.63
CA TYR A 105 9.56 1.81 2.30
C TYR A 105 8.91 3.21 2.28
N THR A 106 9.69 4.25 2.59
CA THR A 106 9.18 5.64 2.62
C THR A 106 8.75 6.12 1.25
N SER A 107 9.49 5.74 0.19
CA SER A 107 9.11 6.07 -1.18
C SER A 107 7.74 5.48 -1.53
N HIS A 108 7.43 4.28 -1.05
CA HIS A 108 6.12 3.65 -1.24
C HIS A 108 5.01 4.52 -0.66
N ILE A 109 5.09 4.79 0.65
CA ILE A 109 4.07 5.55 1.38
C ILE A 109 3.93 6.96 0.81
N PHE A 110 5.05 7.59 0.46
CA PHE A 110 5.06 8.93 -0.12
C PHE A 110 4.37 8.97 -1.50
N LEU A 111 4.70 8.03 -2.39
CA LEU A 111 4.10 7.94 -3.72
C LEU A 111 2.60 7.67 -3.65
N ASP A 112 2.17 6.86 -2.69
CA ASP A 112 0.77 6.60 -2.45
C ASP A 112 0.02 7.81 -1.87
N GLN A 113 0.66 8.57 -0.97
CA GLN A 113 0.11 9.80 -0.42
C GLN A 113 -0.16 10.86 -1.50
N ILE A 114 0.74 10.98 -2.47
CA ILE A 114 0.60 11.96 -3.56
C ILE A 114 -0.21 11.41 -4.73
N GLY A 115 -0.18 10.10 -4.99
CA GLY A 115 -0.81 9.50 -6.17
C GLY A 115 -2.30 9.18 -5.97
N ASN A 116 -2.73 8.93 -4.73
CA ASN A 116 -4.10 8.52 -4.44
C ASN A 116 -4.92 9.70 -3.90
N TYR A 117 -5.26 10.63 -4.80
CA TYR A 117 -5.96 11.89 -4.47
C TYR A 117 -7.36 11.71 -3.89
N ASP A 118 -7.98 10.55 -4.13
CA ASP A 118 -9.36 10.24 -3.74
C ASP A 118 -9.49 9.84 -2.25
N LEU A 119 -8.35 9.61 -1.59
CA LEU A 119 -8.30 9.22 -0.19
C LEU A 119 -8.19 10.45 0.71
N ASN A 120 -8.68 10.32 1.95
CA ASN A 120 -8.46 11.34 2.95
C ASN A 120 -6.96 11.52 3.22
N LYS A 121 -6.50 12.76 3.44
CA LYS A 121 -5.06 13.05 3.66
C LYS A 121 -4.45 12.22 4.79
N ASN A 122 -5.27 11.86 5.79
CA ASN A 122 -4.84 11.11 6.97
C ASN A 122 -5.02 9.59 6.80
N PHE A 123 -5.36 9.10 5.60
CA PHE A 123 -5.65 7.69 5.34
C PHE A 123 -4.47 6.77 5.67
N TYR A 124 -3.25 7.22 5.40
CA TYR A 124 -2.01 6.46 5.63
C TYR A 124 -1.51 6.53 7.07
N PHE A 125 -2.36 6.88 8.02
CA PHE A 125 -2.09 6.72 9.44
C PHE A 125 -2.91 5.56 9.97
N ILE A 126 -2.23 4.48 10.41
CA ILE A 126 -2.93 3.31 10.96
C ILE A 126 -3.72 3.68 12.21
N THR A 127 -3.24 4.63 13.00
CA THR A 127 -3.98 5.16 14.16
C THR A 127 -5.34 5.74 13.77
N VAL A 128 -5.40 6.49 12.65
CA VAL A 128 -6.64 7.04 12.10
C VAL A 128 -7.55 5.92 11.58
N ARG A 129 -6.99 4.93 10.89
CA ARG A 129 -7.77 3.77 10.42
C ARG A 129 -8.34 2.96 11.59
N ILE A 130 -7.57 2.72 12.65
CA ILE A 130 -8.03 2.04 13.87
C ILE A 130 -9.14 2.84 14.55
N TYR A 131 -8.97 4.16 14.69
CA TYR A 131 -9.99 5.05 15.28
C TYR A 131 -11.32 4.95 14.53
N HIS A 132 -11.28 4.90 13.20
CA HIS A 132 -12.45 4.70 12.34
C HIS A 132 -12.82 3.23 12.11
N ARG A 133 -12.22 2.28 12.83
CA ARG A 133 -12.48 0.84 12.74
C ARG A 133 -12.35 0.27 11.31
N PHE A 134 -11.46 0.88 10.52
CA PHE A 134 -11.20 0.56 9.11
C PHE A 134 -12.42 0.75 8.20
N GLU A 135 -13.46 1.47 8.63
CA GLU A 135 -14.68 1.68 7.84
C GLU A 135 -14.39 2.54 6.60
N ARG A 136 -14.62 1.97 5.40
CA ARG A 136 -14.28 2.61 4.13
C ARG A 136 -14.95 3.97 3.94
N THR A 137 -16.22 4.08 4.33
CA THR A 137 -17.03 5.31 4.21
C THR A 137 -16.49 6.49 5.01
N LYS A 138 -15.66 6.24 6.02
CA LYS A 138 -15.03 7.29 6.84
C LYS A 138 -13.62 7.64 6.35
N LEU A 139 -13.06 6.84 5.45
CA LEU A 139 -11.65 6.88 5.04
C LEU A 139 -11.45 7.36 3.59
N VAL A 140 -12.46 7.21 2.74
CA VAL A 140 -12.50 7.73 1.36
C VAL A 140 -13.25 9.06 1.34
N LYS A 141 -12.91 9.96 0.41
CA LYS A 141 -13.66 11.21 0.24
C LYS A 141 -15.06 10.95 -0.33
N ASN A 142 -16.04 11.74 0.12
CA ASN A 142 -17.46 11.56 -0.22
C ASN A 142 -17.78 11.62 -1.72
N GLU A 143 -17.03 12.41 -2.51
CA GLU A 143 -17.22 12.52 -3.97
C GLU A 143 -17.03 11.17 -4.68
N TYR A 144 -16.18 10.29 -4.15
CA TYR A 144 -15.97 8.95 -4.70
C TYR A 144 -17.10 7.96 -4.37
N HIS A 145 -17.79 8.20 -3.25
CA HIS A 145 -18.99 7.43 -2.89
C HIS A 145 -20.17 7.73 -3.83
N GLU A 146 -20.27 8.97 -4.33
CA GLU A 146 -21.32 9.36 -5.27
C GLU A 146 -21.10 8.74 -6.67
N ILE A 147 -19.86 8.74 -7.17
CA ILE A 147 -19.51 8.15 -8.48
C ILE A 147 -19.72 6.63 -8.44
N THR A 148 -19.14 5.94 -7.45
CA THR A 148 -19.29 4.48 -7.32
C THR A 148 -20.71 4.04 -6.95
N GLY A 149 -21.49 4.88 -6.27
CA GLY A 149 -22.90 4.66 -5.98
C GLY A 149 -23.81 4.85 -7.21
N SER A 150 -23.49 5.83 -8.06
CA SER A 150 -24.15 6.06 -9.34
C SER A 150 -23.91 4.91 -10.33
N ASP A 151 -22.65 4.48 -10.47
CA ASP A 151 -22.28 3.37 -11.35
C ASP A 151 -22.92 2.03 -10.93
N ARG A 152 -23.09 1.81 -9.62
CA ARG A 152 -23.84 0.66 -9.10
C ARG A 152 -25.32 0.68 -9.50
N LYS A 153 -25.98 1.83 -9.44
CA LYS A 153 -27.39 1.96 -9.88
C LYS A 153 -27.52 1.70 -11.38
N ILE A 154 -26.58 2.19 -12.19
CA ILE A 154 -26.58 2.00 -13.64
C ILE A 154 -26.33 0.53 -14.01
N LYS A 155 -25.37 -0.15 -13.37
CA LYS A 155 -25.14 -1.59 -13.61
C LYS A 155 -26.31 -2.47 -13.21
N LYS A 156 -26.98 -2.17 -12.08
CA LYS A 156 -28.13 -2.93 -11.60
C LYS A 156 -29.36 -2.77 -12.52
N ASN A 157 -29.57 -1.58 -13.07
CA ASN A 157 -30.67 -1.32 -14.01
C ASN A 157 -30.46 -1.93 -15.41
N ASN A 158 -29.23 -2.34 -15.75
CA ASN A 158 -28.91 -2.96 -17.04
C ASN A 158 -28.83 -4.50 -16.96
N SER A 159 -29.11 -5.07 -15.78
CA SER A 159 -29.07 -6.52 -15.51
C SER A 159 -30.44 -7.14 -15.23
N ASP A 160 -31.51 -6.34 -15.30
CA ASP A 160 -32.92 -6.73 -15.23
C ASP A 160 -33.54 -6.70 -16.65
#